data_AF-A0A8T7I683-F1
#
_entry.id   AF-A0A8T7I683-F1
#
_cell.length_a   1.000
_cell.length_b   1.000
_cell.length_c   1.000
_cell.angle_alpha   90.00
_cell.angle_beta   90.00
_cell.angle_gamma   90.00
#
_symmetry.space_group_name_H-M   'P 1'
#
loop_
_entity.id
_entity.type
_entity.pdbx_description
1 polymer ?
#
loop_
_entity_poly.entity_id
_entity_poly.type
_entity_poly.pdbx_seq_one_letter_code
_entity_poly.pdbx_strand_id
1 'polypeptide(L)'
;MKKLLVVLFVAFFMANSTNTAYADVISSDSVMAQELKLYNKQQLVEMLNSQQVQQRLVQLGVDPVLAQARVNNMTAAEMAEFQKQIDELPAGQGIGGAIVTVLLVIALLDVLGVTDVYPFIDPVS
;
A
#
# COMPACT_ATOMS: atom_id res chain seq x y z
N MET A 1 24.05 45.51 45.98
CA MET A 1 22.74 45.33 45.31
C MET A 1 22.85 45.06 43.80
N LYS A 2 23.61 45.85 43.02
CA LYS A 2 23.77 45.62 41.56
C LYS A 2 24.28 44.22 41.17
N LYS A 3 25.26 43.66 41.90
CA LYS A 3 25.81 42.31 41.64
C LYS A 3 24.79 41.19 41.88
N LEU A 4 23.86 41.40 42.81
CA LEU A 4 22.82 40.43 43.16
C LEU A 4 21.72 40.40 42.08
N LEU A 5 21.40 41.57 41.51
CA LEU A 5 20.50 41.70 40.37
C LEU A 5 21.06 41.04 39.10
N VAL A 6 22.37 41.18 38.84
CA VAL A 6 23.03 40.53 37.69
C VAL A 6 23.02 39.01 37.83
N VAL A 7 23.28 38.47 39.01
CA VAL A 7 23.24 37.01 39.26
C VAL A 7 21.83 36.45 39.04
N LEU A 8 20.80 37.18 39.47
CA LEU A 8 19.41 36.76 39.33
C LEU A 8 18.95 36.79 37.85
N PHE A 9 19.43 37.77 37.08
CA PHE A 9 19.14 37.87 35.65
C PHE A 9 19.83 36.76 34.84
N VAL A 10 21.07 36.42 35.17
CA VAL A 10 21.82 35.32 34.53
C VAL A 10 21.20 33.95 34.87
N ALA A 11 20.76 33.74 36.11
CA ALA A 11 20.06 32.53 36.51
C ALA A 11 18.73 32.36 35.77
N PHE A 12 17.98 33.46 35.58
CA PHE A 12 16.74 33.43 34.81
C PHE A 12 17.01 33.14 33.32
N PHE A 13 18.08 33.68 32.74
CA PHE A 13 18.44 33.42 31.34
C PHE A 13 18.82 31.95 31.09
N MET A 14 19.56 31.33 32.01
CA MET A 14 19.92 29.91 31.96
C MET A 14 18.72 28.97 32.16
N ALA A 15 17.67 29.40 32.88
CA ALA A 15 16.47 28.61 33.08
C ALA A 15 15.57 28.52 31.83
N ASN A 16 15.71 29.44 30.86
CA ASN A 16 14.90 29.48 29.65
C ASN A 16 15.56 28.81 28.43
N SER A 17 16.78 28.29 28.55
CA SER A 17 17.52 27.71 27.41
C SER A 17 17.19 26.25 27.08
N THR A 18 16.23 25.61 27.76
CA THR A 18 15.78 24.25 27.44
C THR A 18 14.57 24.27 26.50
N ASN A 19 14.75 24.80 25.30
CA ASN A 19 13.80 24.53 24.21
C ASN A 19 14.21 23.21 23.56
N THR A 20 13.66 22.10 24.07
CA THR A 20 13.71 20.82 23.36
C THR A 20 12.82 20.95 22.12
N ALA A 21 13.42 21.20 20.97
CA ALA A 21 12.73 21.03 19.70
C ALA A 21 12.49 19.53 19.48
N TYR A 22 11.28 19.08 19.77
CA TYR A 22 10.82 17.76 19.35
C TYR A 22 10.69 17.80 17.83
N ALA A 23 11.75 17.45 17.11
CA ALA A 23 11.64 17.01 15.74
C ALA A 23 11.02 15.62 15.79
N ASP A 24 9.69 15.57 15.63
CA ASP A 24 9.02 14.32 15.35
C ASP A 24 9.64 13.75 14.08
N VAL A 25 10.19 12.54 14.19
CA VAL A 25 10.78 11.84 13.06
C VAL A 25 9.62 11.45 12.14
N ILE A 26 9.31 12.32 11.17
CA ILE A 26 8.60 11.91 9.97
C ILE A 26 9.54 10.92 9.30
N SER A 27 9.36 9.64 9.62
CA SER A 27 10.09 8.56 8.97
C SER A 27 9.80 8.66 7.49
N SER A 28 10.82 8.49 6.65
CA SER A 28 10.64 8.40 5.19
C SER A 28 9.56 7.39 4.81
N ASP A 29 9.23 6.42 5.68
CA ASP A 29 8.11 5.50 5.52
C ASP A 29 6.77 6.22 5.31
N SER A 30 6.55 7.36 5.97
CA SER A 30 5.32 8.14 5.82
C SER A 30 5.26 8.88 4.47
N VAL A 31 6.39 9.39 3.99
CA VAL A 31 6.49 10.04 2.67
C VAL A 31 6.40 9.00 1.56
N MET A 32 7.09 7.87 1.70
CA MET A 32 7.00 6.74 0.77
C MET A 32 5.58 6.13 0.78
N ALA A 33 4.94 5.99 1.94
CA ALA A 33 3.55 5.51 2.01
C ALA A 33 2.57 6.51 1.38
N GLN A 34 2.84 7.80 1.44
CA GLN A 34 2.03 8.81 0.77
C GLN A 34 2.23 8.81 -0.75
N GLU A 35 3.47 8.65 -1.23
CA GLU A 35 3.77 8.45 -2.66
C GLU A 35 3.19 7.14 -3.19
N LEU A 36 3.33 6.03 -2.45
CA LEU A 36 2.70 4.75 -2.76
C LEU A 36 1.17 4.86 -2.80
N LYS A 37 0.54 5.63 -1.91
CA LYS A 37 -0.91 5.87 -1.93
C LYS A 37 -1.34 6.68 -3.16
N LEU A 38 -0.56 7.67 -3.58
CA LEU A 38 -0.83 8.43 -4.80
C LEU A 38 -0.65 7.57 -6.06
N TYR A 39 0.41 6.77 -6.09
CA TYR A 39 0.69 5.80 -7.16
C TYR A 39 -0.42 4.75 -7.26
N ASN A 40 -0.83 4.16 -6.13
CA ASN A 40 -1.94 3.21 -6.08
C ASN A 40 -3.26 3.83 -6.54
N LYS A 41 -3.55 5.10 -6.18
CA LYS A 41 -4.74 5.80 -6.70
C LYS A 41 -4.69 5.96 -8.21
N GLN A 42 -3.56 6.40 -8.77
CA GLN A 42 -3.41 6.55 -10.22
C GLN A 42 -3.55 5.21 -10.95
N GLN A 43 -2.92 4.15 -10.43
CA GLN A 43 -3.00 2.81 -10.99
C GLN A 43 -4.43 2.23 -10.91
N LEU A 44 -5.16 2.48 -9.83
CA LEU A 44 -6.57 2.09 -9.69
C LEU A 44 -7.48 2.88 -10.65
N VAL A 45 -7.21 4.17 -10.86
CA VAL A 45 -7.93 4.99 -11.86
C VAL A 45 -7.68 4.48 -13.28
N GLU A 46 -6.44 4.12 -13.61
CA GLU A 46 -6.10 3.50 -14.90
C GLU A 46 -6.77 2.13 -15.08
N MET A 47 -6.79 1.31 -14.02
CA MET A 47 -7.46 0.01 -14.05
C MET A 47 -8.98 0.15 -14.23
N LEU A 48 -9.61 1.15 -13.58
CA LEU A 48 -11.04 1.48 -13.78
C LEU A 48 -11.32 2.05 -15.18
N ASN A 49 -10.35 2.73 -15.79
CA ASN A 49 -10.44 3.19 -17.18
C ASN A 49 -10.22 2.07 -18.21
N SER A 50 -9.73 0.90 -17.79
CA SER A 50 -9.58 -0.26 -18.66
C SER A 50 -10.96 -0.73 -19.16
N GLN A 51 -11.08 -0.90 -20.48
CA GLN A 51 -12.31 -1.33 -21.14
C GLN A 51 -12.86 -2.65 -20.56
N GLN A 52 -11.97 -3.54 -20.11
CA GLN A 52 -12.35 -4.81 -19.49
C GLN A 52 -13.09 -4.61 -18.15
N VAL A 53 -12.63 -3.65 -17.33
CA VAL A 53 -13.25 -3.34 -16.04
C VAL A 53 -14.56 -2.60 -16.25
N GLN A 54 -14.62 -1.67 -17.19
CA GLN A 54 -15.87 -0.99 -17.55
C GLN A 54 -16.94 -1.97 -18.05
N GLN A 55 -16.57 -2.90 -18.94
CA GLN A 55 -17.48 -3.94 -19.41
C GLN A 55 -17.98 -4.82 -18.27
N ARG A 56 -17.12 -5.15 -17.30
CA ARG A 56 -17.51 -5.95 -16.15
C ARG A 56 -18.44 -5.20 -15.21
N LEU A 57 -18.20 -3.90 -14.97
CA LEU A 57 -19.09 -3.04 -14.18
C LEU A 57 -20.46 -2.90 -14.85
N VAL A 58 -20.50 -2.72 -16.17
CA VAL A 58 -21.76 -2.66 -16.94
C VAL A 58 -22.51 -4.00 -16.90
N GLN A 59 -21.80 -5.13 -17.00
CA GLN A 59 -22.40 -6.47 -16.83
C GLN A 59 -23.01 -6.68 -15.44
N LEU A 60 -22.45 -6.02 -14.41
CA LEU A 60 -22.98 -6.03 -13.04
C LEU A 60 -24.07 -4.96 -12.81
N GLY A 61 -24.47 -4.22 -13.85
CA GLY A 61 -25.50 -3.18 -13.77
C GLY A 61 -25.03 -1.87 -13.12
N VAL A 62 -23.70 -1.68 -13.00
CA VAL A 62 -23.10 -0.49 -12.37
C VAL A 62 -22.57 0.44 -13.45
N ASP A 63 -22.99 1.70 -13.40
CA ASP A 63 -22.44 2.75 -14.27
C ASP A 63 -20.96 3.02 -13.89
N PRO A 64 -20.00 2.84 -14.83
CA PRO A 64 -18.58 3.04 -14.58
C PRO A 64 -18.25 4.48 -14.16
N VAL A 65 -18.99 5.49 -14.64
CA VAL A 65 -18.80 6.90 -14.25
C VAL A 65 -19.17 7.10 -12.78
N LEU A 66 -20.26 6.46 -12.35
CA LEU A 66 -20.72 6.51 -10.96
C LEU A 66 -19.79 5.73 -10.02
N ALA A 67 -19.22 4.61 -10.50
CA ALA A 67 -18.22 3.85 -9.75
C ALA A 67 -16.94 4.68 -9.51
N GLN A 68 -16.44 5.36 -10.54
CA GLN A 68 -15.26 6.21 -10.44
C GLN A 68 -15.49 7.41 -9.52
N ALA A 69 -16.67 8.05 -9.59
CA ALA A 69 -17.06 9.12 -8.67
C ALA A 69 -17.12 8.64 -7.21
N ARG A 70 -17.57 7.40 -6.96
CA ARG A 70 -17.63 6.83 -5.60
C ARG A 70 -16.23 6.61 -5.03
N VAL A 71 -15.32 6.05 -5.84
CA VAL A 71 -13.91 5.85 -5.45
C VAL A 71 -13.20 7.18 -5.20
N ASN A 72 -13.45 8.19 -6.04
CA ASN A 72 -12.87 9.52 -5.86
C ASN A 72 -13.36 10.24 -4.61
N ASN A 73 -14.58 9.96 -4.17
CA ASN A 73 -15.17 10.52 -2.95
C ASN A 73 -14.84 9.70 -1.68
N MET A 74 -14.18 8.54 -1.79
CA MET A 74 -13.77 7.77 -0.61
C MET A 74 -12.68 8.51 0.18
N THR A 75 -12.89 8.60 1.49
CA THR A 75 -11.92 9.13 2.43
C THR A 75 -10.75 8.15 2.63
N ALA A 76 -9.63 8.64 3.18
CA ALA A 76 -8.44 7.81 3.40
C ALA A 76 -8.70 6.61 4.33
N ALA A 77 -9.64 6.74 5.26
CA ALA A 77 -10.06 5.65 6.15
C ALA A 77 -10.89 4.58 5.40
N GLU A 78 -11.81 5.01 4.54
CA GLU A 78 -12.66 4.10 3.75
C GLU A 78 -11.85 3.34 2.70
N MET A 79 -10.82 3.95 2.10
CA MET A 79 -9.92 3.23 1.21
C MET A 79 -9.10 2.15 1.92
N ALA A 80 -8.69 2.37 3.18
CA ALA A 80 -7.94 1.38 3.94
C ALA A 80 -8.80 0.15 4.27
N GLU A 81 -10.07 0.36 4.63
CA GLU A 81 -11.06 -0.70 4.85
C GLU A 81 -11.34 -1.48 3.55
N PHE A 82 -11.49 -0.77 2.43
CA PHE A 82 -11.73 -1.38 1.11
C PHE A 82 -10.53 -2.20 0.63
N GLN A 83 -9.31 -1.68 0.81
CA GLN A 83 -8.09 -2.41 0.50
C GLN A 83 -8.00 -3.69 1.33
N LYS A 84 -8.32 -3.63 2.63
CA LYS A 84 -8.35 -4.80 3.50
C LYS A 84 -9.35 -5.85 3.03
N GLN A 85 -10.53 -5.45 2.57
CA GLN A 85 -11.51 -6.37 1.98
C GLN A 85 -11.03 -6.99 0.67
N ILE A 86 -10.30 -6.23 -0.17
CA ILE A 86 -9.67 -6.78 -1.38
C ILE A 86 -8.52 -7.73 -1.03
N ASP A 87 -7.75 -7.46 0.02
CA ASP A 87 -6.68 -8.34 0.51
C ASP A 87 -7.24 -9.61 1.18
N GLU A 88 -8.45 -9.54 1.76
CA GLU A 88 -9.18 -10.69 2.32
C GLU A 88 -9.83 -11.56 1.23
N LEU A 89 -10.03 -11.05 0.01
CA LEU A 89 -10.32 -11.90 -1.14
C LEU A 89 -9.06 -12.75 -1.41
N PRO A 90 -9.18 -14.08 -1.62
CA PRO A 90 -8.02 -14.94 -1.77
C PRO A 90 -7.07 -14.37 -2.82
N ALA A 91 -5.86 -14.01 -2.39
CA ALA A 91 -4.76 -13.59 -3.25
C ALA A 91 -4.47 -14.73 -4.24
N GLY A 92 -5.17 -14.69 -5.38
CA GLY A 92 -5.47 -15.89 -6.16
C GLY A 92 -6.45 -15.62 -7.31
N GLN A 93 -7.35 -14.65 -7.16
CA GLN A 93 -8.35 -14.31 -8.19
C GLN A 93 -7.96 -13.15 -9.13
N GLY A 94 -6.82 -12.50 -8.92
CA GLY A 94 -6.25 -11.52 -9.85
C GLY A 94 -5.33 -12.19 -10.90
N ILE A 95 -4.85 -11.42 -11.88
CA ILE A 95 -3.89 -11.91 -12.91
C ILE A 95 -2.67 -12.57 -12.24
N GLY A 96 -2.14 -12.00 -11.17
CA GLY A 96 -1.03 -12.58 -10.41
C GLY A 96 -1.38 -13.94 -9.77
N GLY A 97 -2.61 -14.10 -9.28
CA GLY A 97 -3.07 -15.35 -8.67
C GLY A 97 -3.25 -16.49 -9.68
N ALA A 98 -3.75 -16.17 -10.87
CA ALA A 98 -3.82 -17.11 -11.98
C ALA A 98 -2.42 -17.58 -12.41
N ILE A 99 -1.45 -16.66 -12.52
CA ILE A 99 -0.05 -17.00 -12.84
C ILE A 99 0.54 -17.94 -11.78
N VAL A 100 0.42 -17.61 -10.49
CA VAL A 100 0.95 -18.46 -9.40
C VAL A 100 0.31 -19.84 -9.39
N THR A 101 -1.00 -19.92 -9.65
CA THR A 101 -1.72 -21.19 -9.72
C THR A 101 -1.23 -22.06 -10.87
N VAL A 102 -1.04 -21.48 -12.07
CA VAL A 102 -0.51 -22.20 -13.23
C VAL A 102 0.91 -22.68 -12.95
N LEU A 103 1.77 -21.85 -12.35
CA LEU A 103 3.13 -22.24 -11.96
C LEU A 103 3.12 -23.40 -10.95
N LEU A 104 2.23 -23.38 -9.97
CA LEU A 104 2.08 -24.47 -8.99
C LEU A 104 1.62 -25.78 -9.64
N VAL A 105 0.66 -25.73 -10.57
CA VAL A 105 0.19 -26.92 -11.29
C VAL A 105 1.33 -27.51 -12.13
N ILE A 106 2.07 -26.67 -12.87
CA ILE A 106 3.22 -27.12 -13.67
C ILE A 106 4.31 -27.71 -12.78
N ALA A 107 4.62 -27.07 -11.65
CA ALA A 107 5.61 -27.59 -10.70
C ALA A 107 5.21 -28.97 -10.14
N LEU A 108 3.91 -29.18 -9.89
CA LEU A 108 3.41 -30.48 -9.45
C LEU A 108 3.53 -31.55 -10.54
N LEU A 109 3.24 -31.20 -11.79
CA LEU A 109 3.40 -32.09 -12.95
C LEU A 109 4.87 -32.44 -13.21
N ASP A 110 5.79 -31.53 -12.89
CA ASP A 110 7.24 -31.72 -12.98
C ASP A 110 7.73 -32.78 -11.97
N VAL A 111 7.34 -32.64 -10.70
CA VAL A 111 7.64 -33.64 -9.64
C VAL A 111 7.08 -35.03 -9.99
N LEU A 112 5.92 -35.09 -10.65
CA LEU A 112 5.31 -36.33 -11.12
C LEU A 112 5.96 -36.89 -12.39
N GLY A 113 6.91 -36.18 -13.01
CA GLY A 113 7.60 -36.60 -14.23
C GLY A 113 6.73 -36.54 -15.50
N VAL A 114 5.62 -35.80 -15.48
CA VAL A 114 4.74 -35.60 -16.64
C VAL A 114 5.29 -34.49 -17.56
N THR A 115 5.97 -33.51 -16.97
CA THR A 115 6.60 -32.39 -17.66
C THR A 115 8.02 -32.18 -17.14
N ASP A 116 8.87 -31.47 -17.89
CA ASP A 116 10.20 -31.02 -17.47
C ASP A 116 10.33 -29.54 -17.86
N VAL A 117 9.84 -28.66 -16.99
CA VAL A 117 9.80 -27.20 -17.22
C VAL A 117 10.75 -26.48 -16.27
N TYR A 118 10.97 -27.03 -15.08
CA TYR A 118 11.85 -26.54 -14.04
C TYR A 118 13.09 -27.44 -13.91
N PRO A 119 14.25 -27.04 -14.46
CA PRO A 119 15.47 -27.86 -14.50
C PRO A 119 16.12 -28.10 -13.12
N PHE A 120 15.50 -27.63 -12.05
CA PHE A 120 15.91 -27.81 -10.66
C PHE A 120 14.95 -28.73 -9.87
N ILE A 121 13.91 -29.25 -10.52
CA ILE A 121 12.99 -30.23 -9.94
C ILE A 121 13.35 -31.59 -10.53
N ASP A 122 13.84 -32.50 -9.69
CA ASP A 122 14.04 -33.89 -10.10
C ASP A 122 12.71 -34.67 -9.96
N PRO A 123 12.30 -35.46 -10.97
CA PRO A 123 11.11 -36.29 -10.85
C PRO A 123 11.28 -37.34 -9.75
N VAL A 124 10.20 -37.65 -9.03
CA VAL A 124 10.20 -38.60 -7.91
C VAL A 124 10.24 -40.09 -8.35
N SER A 125 10.24 -40.37 -9.66
CA SER A 125 10.18 -41.73 -10.21
C SER A 125 11.54 -42.38 -10.45
#